data_AF-A0A0C2XYM2-F1
#
_entry.id   AF-A0A0C2XYM2-F1
#
_cell.length_a   1.000
_cell.length_b   1.000
_cell.length_c   1.000
_cell.angle_alpha   90.00
_cell.angle_beta   90.00
_cell.angle_gamma   90.00
#
_symmetry.space_group_name_H-M   'P 1'
#
loop_
_entity.id
_entity.type
_entity.pdbx_description
1 polymer ?
#
loop_
_entity_poly.entity_id
_entity_poly.type
_entity_poly.pdbx_seq_one_letter_code
_entity_poly.pdbx_strand_id
1 'polypeptide(L)'
;MPYLTPEALSPASKTVRTESNGRTGMYLFEDSVLDPGSTNAGKNSGGISEEEISNAYPVVRLDVERITDAIAGRLATSLLAHVLFLKNQVPFPVMQLGKIPGGNTSSRASKQRAELLASFDTISSHLDTTFSALSTALARCTNNQGRKLAQAHFAILVGPSIGTAKSKLIVGIDGLEARIWGSESGSTLSGADESDEEEADESQEDEDEEGGDSEEEPADSEDEDEELEDNEDQDEDGEQDEEDEEDEQDYSRVQSPPPPYLSRAEEQKFLQNADRLLARTLAAADAAGNGITSEMSPTQTHILIRAPRGFSHPAWIPRQNLTSSLDSSLQEFLGFSGLRDAGPEPNPSSKISRRSKVEGVWIAARSGIQPLRNVQARPGGPSKPQEDEDMIWWSWDGKFVGFADW
;
A
#
# COMPACT_ATOMS: atom_id res chain seq x y z
N MET A 1 25.21 -42.92 18.16
CA MET A 1 25.11 -41.97 17.03
C MET A 1 26.52 -41.50 16.70
N PRO A 2 27.12 -41.91 15.57
CA PRO A 2 28.49 -41.51 15.24
C PRO A 2 28.52 -40.05 14.76
N TYR A 3 29.50 -39.29 15.24
CA TYR A 3 29.72 -37.89 14.91
C TYR A 3 30.31 -37.77 13.50
N LEU A 4 29.66 -36.99 12.62
CA LEU A 4 30.20 -36.56 11.34
C LEU A 4 31.01 -35.27 11.55
N THR A 5 32.30 -35.34 11.23
CA THR A 5 33.20 -34.18 11.15
C THR A 5 32.97 -33.41 9.86
N PRO A 6 32.90 -32.06 9.87
CA PRO A 6 32.75 -31.27 8.65
C PRO A 6 34.09 -31.17 7.90
N GLU A 7 34.02 -31.50 6.61
CA GLU A 7 35.09 -31.40 5.62
C GLU A 7 35.25 -29.94 5.17
N ALA A 8 36.46 -29.39 5.31
CA ALA A 8 36.77 -28.00 5.00
C ALA A 8 36.85 -27.79 3.48
N LEU A 9 36.05 -26.87 2.96
CA LEU A 9 36.11 -26.42 1.57
C LEU A 9 37.23 -25.38 1.37
N SER A 10 37.97 -25.55 0.28
CA SER A 10 39.10 -24.70 -0.15
C SER A 10 38.66 -23.28 -0.56
N PRO A 11 39.53 -22.27 -0.38
CA PRO A 11 39.20 -20.88 -0.70
C PRO A 11 39.19 -20.62 -2.22
N ALA A 12 38.15 -19.92 -2.67
CA ALA A 12 37.98 -19.49 -4.06
C ALA A 12 39.01 -18.42 -4.46
N SER A 13 39.62 -18.63 -5.63
CA SER A 13 40.60 -17.75 -6.25
C SER A 13 40.00 -16.40 -6.64
N LYS A 14 40.72 -15.32 -6.30
CA LYS A 14 40.39 -13.93 -6.66
C LYS A 14 40.52 -13.71 -8.17
N THR A 15 39.43 -13.32 -8.83
CA THR A 15 39.45 -12.84 -10.21
C THR A 15 39.82 -11.36 -10.24
N VAL A 16 40.98 -11.05 -10.81
CA VAL A 16 41.46 -9.69 -11.08
C VAL A 16 40.71 -9.14 -12.29
N ARG A 17 39.95 -8.05 -12.12
CA ARG A 17 39.37 -7.26 -13.21
C ARG A 17 40.42 -6.27 -13.73
N THR A 18 40.88 -6.47 -14.95
CA THR A 18 41.67 -5.51 -15.73
C THR A 18 40.72 -4.55 -16.46
N GLU A 19 40.82 -3.26 -16.14
CA GLU A 19 40.21 -2.18 -16.91
C GLU A 19 41.05 -1.91 -18.17
N SER A 20 40.45 -2.04 -19.35
CA SER A 20 41.07 -1.63 -20.61
C SER A 20 40.31 -0.43 -21.20
N ASN A 21 40.93 0.74 -21.11
CA ASN A 21 40.58 1.94 -21.86
C ASN A 21 40.82 1.72 -23.36
N GLY A 22 39.75 1.69 -24.15
CA GLY A 22 39.78 1.61 -25.61
C GLY A 22 39.40 2.95 -26.25
N ARG A 23 40.37 3.56 -26.92
CA ARG A 23 40.38 4.88 -27.55
C ARG A 23 40.22 4.72 -29.07
N THR A 24 39.50 5.64 -29.71
CA THR A 24 39.60 6.03 -31.14
C THR A 24 39.04 5.08 -32.23
N GLY A 25 38.18 5.64 -33.07
CA GLY A 25 37.83 5.09 -34.38
C GLY A 25 36.91 6.03 -35.14
N MET A 26 37.49 7.02 -35.84
CA MET A 26 36.79 7.76 -36.90
C MET A 26 36.59 6.84 -38.10
N TYR A 27 35.39 6.81 -38.67
CA TYR A 27 35.18 6.48 -40.08
C TYR A 27 34.16 7.43 -40.72
N LEU A 28 34.57 7.95 -41.87
CA LEU A 28 33.83 8.78 -42.82
C LEU A 28 33.02 7.89 -43.77
N PHE A 29 31.85 8.42 -44.17
CA PHE A 29 31.19 8.33 -45.48
C PHE A 29 31.24 7.03 -46.29
N GLU A 30 30.05 6.51 -46.63
CA GLU A 30 29.69 6.28 -48.04
C GLU A 30 28.17 6.26 -48.25
N ASP A 31 27.76 6.82 -49.39
CA ASP A 31 26.42 6.92 -49.95
C ASP A 31 25.71 5.57 -50.18
N SER A 32 24.38 5.51 -50.03
CA SER A 32 23.56 4.77 -51.01
C SER A 32 22.05 5.08 -50.94
N VAL A 33 21.57 5.64 -52.05
CA VAL A 33 20.34 5.28 -52.79
C VAL A 33 18.96 5.62 -52.19
N LEU A 34 18.33 6.57 -52.89
CA LEU A 34 16.91 6.90 -52.91
C LEU A 34 16.07 5.76 -53.49
N ASP A 35 14.97 5.40 -52.81
CA ASP A 35 13.90 4.60 -53.38
C ASP A 35 12.54 5.34 -53.21
N PRO A 36 11.91 5.82 -54.30
CA PRO A 36 10.60 6.46 -54.23
C PRO A 36 9.52 5.53 -54.77
N GLY A 37 8.70 4.95 -53.88
CA GLY A 37 7.44 4.37 -54.32
C GLY A 37 6.86 3.29 -53.42
N SER A 38 6.12 3.70 -52.39
CA SER A 38 5.02 2.85 -51.90
C SER A 38 3.93 3.68 -51.24
N THR A 39 2.94 4.04 -52.05
CA THR A 39 1.61 4.42 -51.60
C THR A 39 0.92 3.18 -51.05
N ASN A 40 0.76 3.08 -49.73
CA ASN A 40 -0.20 2.15 -49.16
C ASN A 40 -1.05 2.88 -48.10
N ALA A 41 -2.22 3.32 -48.55
CA ALA A 41 -3.29 3.82 -47.72
C ALA A 41 -3.93 2.63 -46.99
N GLY A 42 -3.37 2.27 -45.84
CA GLY A 42 -3.95 1.35 -44.88
C GLY A 42 -3.98 2.01 -43.52
N LYS A 43 -5.12 2.61 -43.17
CA LYS A 43 -5.41 3.18 -41.85
C LYS A 43 -5.49 2.02 -40.83
N ASN A 44 -4.33 1.46 -40.48
CA ASN A 44 -4.21 0.62 -39.31
C ASN A 44 -4.46 1.53 -38.10
N SER A 45 -5.55 1.28 -37.39
CA SER A 45 -5.68 1.64 -35.99
C SER A 45 -4.47 1.04 -35.28
N GLY A 46 -3.42 1.86 -35.12
CA GLY A 46 -2.24 1.51 -34.36
C GLY A 46 -2.68 1.29 -32.93
N GLY A 47 -3.02 0.04 -32.61
CA GLY A 47 -2.86 -0.45 -31.27
C GLY A 47 -1.41 -0.15 -30.94
N ILE A 48 -1.22 0.79 -30.01
CA ILE A 48 0.06 1.00 -29.34
C ILE A 48 0.47 -0.40 -28.93
N SER A 49 1.48 -0.97 -29.60
CA SER A 49 2.09 -2.20 -29.15
C SER A 49 2.37 -2.00 -27.68
N GLU A 50 2.01 -2.95 -26.82
CA GLU A 50 2.53 -3.03 -25.44
C GLU A 50 4.06 -3.26 -25.45
N GLU A 51 4.78 -2.67 -26.41
CA GLU A 51 6.22 -2.48 -26.44
C GLU A 51 6.58 -1.63 -25.22
N GLU A 52 6.78 -2.37 -24.12
CA GLU A 52 7.64 -2.05 -23.00
C GLU A 52 7.67 -0.56 -22.67
N ILE A 53 6.55 -0.05 -22.15
CA ILE A 53 6.67 0.96 -21.11
C ILE A 53 7.48 0.25 -20.02
N SER A 54 8.79 0.43 -20.06
CA SER A 54 9.73 -0.12 -19.09
C SER A 54 9.49 0.61 -17.79
N ASN A 55 8.44 0.21 -17.09
CA ASN A 55 8.09 0.75 -15.80
C ASN A 55 9.34 0.60 -14.93
N ALA A 56 9.85 1.74 -14.46
CA ALA A 56 11.06 1.78 -13.64
C ALA A 56 10.88 1.02 -12.31
N TYR A 57 9.62 0.75 -11.94
CA TYR A 57 9.24 0.09 -10.70
C TYR A 57 8.54 -1.25 -10.95
N PRO A 58 8.76 -2.25 -10.07
CA PRO A 58 8.01 -3.49 -10.08
C PRO A 58 6.50 -3.27 -10.03
N VAL A 59 5.76 -4.04 -10.83
CA VAL A 59 4.30 -4.03 -10.87
C VAL A 59 3.75 -5.40 -10.50
N VAL A 60 2.96 -5.47 -9.43
CA VAL A 60 2.21 -6.65 -9.01
C VAL A 60 0.82 -6.56 -9.62
N ARG A 61 0.58 -7.32 -10.69
CA ARG A 61 -0.73 -7.39 -11.37
C ARG A 61 -1.56 -8.52 -10.77
N LEU A 62 -2.60 -8.17 -10.03
CA LEU A 62 -3.54 -9.12 -9.44
C LEU A 62 -4.61 -9.53 -10.44
N ASP A 63 -5.04 -10.79 -10.39
CA ASP A 63 -6.11 -11.28 -11.26
C ASP A 63 -7.51 -11.00 -10.68
N VAL A 64 -7.77 -9.73 -10.37
CA VAL A 64 -9.05 -9.23 -9.85
C VAL A 64 -9.47 -7.98 -10.61
N GLU A 65 -10.76 -7.72 -10.70
CA GLU A 65 -11.29 -6.51 -11.34
C GLU A 65 -11.06 -5.26 -10.50
N ARG A 66 -11.19 -5.39 -9.18
CA ARG A 66 -11.00 -4.33 -8.19
C ARG A 66 -10.21 -4.86 -7.01
N ILE A 67 -9.39 -4.00 -6.41
CA ILE A 67 -8.67 -4.29 -5.18
C ILE A 67 -9.57 -3.88 -4.03
N THR A 68 -10.04 -4.86 -3.25
CA THR A 68 -10.81 -4.58 -2.04
C THR A 68 -9.90 -3.98 -0.96
N ASP A 69 -10.50 -3.33 0.03
CA ASP A 69 -9.82 -2.84 1.24
C ASP A 69 -9.03 -3.95 1.95
N ALA A 70 -9.61 -5.14 2.10
CA ALA A 70 -8.95 -6.30 2.70
C ALA A 70 -7.69 -6.75 1.91
N ILE A 71 -7.76 -6.78 0.57
CA ILE A 71 -6.60 -7.12 -0.28
C ILE A 71 -5.51 -6.06 -0.14
N ALA A 72 -5.89 -4.78 -0.14
CA ALA A 72 -4.95 -3.66 0.01
C ALA A 72 -4.23 -3.69 1.37
N GLY A 73 -4.97 -3.87 2.47
CA GLY A 73 -4.40 -3.99 3.82
C GLY A 73 -3.44 -5.18 3.95
N ARG A 74 -3.84 -6.33 3.43
CA ARG A 74 -3.01 -7.54 3.45
C ARG A 74 -1.70 -7.37 2.68
N LEU A 75 -1.76 -6.84 1.46
CA LEU A 75 -0.57 -6.64 0.63
C LEU A 75 0.34 -5.53 1.16
N ALA A 76 -0.22 -4.46 1.74
CA ALA A 76 0.57 -3.43 2.41
C ALA A 76 1.35 -4.01 3.60
N THR A 77 0.70 -4.85 4.40
CA THR A 77 1.33 -5.57 5.52
C THR A 77 2.43 -6.52 5.04
N SER A 78 2.17 -7.32 4.01
CA SER A 78 3.17 -8.24 3.43
C SER A 78 4.36 -7.45 2.86
N LEU A 79 4.11 -6.34 2.17
CA LEU A 79 5.16 -5.49 1.63
C LEU A 79 6.01 -4.86 2.74
N LEU A 80 5.39 -4.38 3.82
CA LEU A 80 6.11 -3.86 4.98
C LEU A 80 7.07 -4.91 5.55
N ALA A 81 6.61 -6.15 5.74
CA ALA A 81 7.47 -7.24 6.21
C ALA A 81 8.66 -7.49 5.26
N HIS A 82 8.43 -7.47 3.95
CA HIS A 82 9.50 -7.60 2.96
C HIS A 82 10.48 -6.42 3.03
N VAL A 83 10.00 -5.20 3.19
CA VAL A 83 10.83 -4.00 3.23
C VAL A 83 11.72 -3.99 4.47
N LEU A 84 11.20 -4.36 5.64
CA LEU A 84 12.02 -4.48 6.85
C LEU A 84 13.17 -5.47 6.64
N PHE A 85 12.94 -6.58 5.94
CA PHE A 85 13.98 -7.56 5.64
C PHE A 85 14.96 -7.09 4.55
N LEU A 86 14.45 -6.63 3.40
CA LEU A 86 15.27 -6.22 2.24
C LEU A 86 16.08 -4.93 2.51
N LYS A 87 15.65 -4.12 3.48
CA LYS A 87 16.39 -2.96 3.99
C LYS A 87 17.27 -3.26 5.20
N ASN A 88 17.47 -4.54 5.54
CA ASN A 88 18.29 -4.98 6.66
C ASN A 88 17.90 -4.31 7.99
N GLN A 89 16.60 -4.05 8.18
CA GLN A 89 16.04 -3.57 9.45
C GLN A 89 15.75 -4.74 10.40
N VAL A 90 15.60 -5.95 9.86
CA VAL A 90 15.51 -7.20 10.62
C VAL A 90 16.38 -8.28 9.99
N PRO A 91 16.98 -9.18 10.79
CA PRO A 91 17.90 -10.21 10.30
C PRO A 91 17.20 -11.35 9.54
N PHE A 92 15.91 -11.56 9.81
CA PHE A 92 15.10 -12.61 9.17
C PHE A 92 13.73 -12.05 8.74
N PRO A 93 13.05 -12.69 7.78
CA PRO A 93 11.66 -12.36 7.47
C PRO A 93 10.80 -12.34 8.72
N VAL A 94 9.94 -11.33 8.87
CA VAL A 94 9.14 -11.08 10.08
C VAL A 94 8.36 -12.32 10.53
N MET A 95 7.81 -13.08 9.58
CA MET A 95 7.07 -14.32 9.85
C MET A 95 7.91 -15.47 10.41
N GLN A 96 9.23 -15.42 10.24
CA GLN A 96 10.17 -16.37 10.84
C GLN A 96 10.65 -15.88 12.21
N LEU A 97 10.68 -14.56 12.43
CA LEU A 97 11.08 -14.00 13.72
C LEU A 97 10.21 -14.49 14.86
N GLY A 98 8.93 -14.81 14.71
CA GLY A 98 8.15 -15.40 15.81
C GLY A 98 8.57 -16.83 16.19
N LYS A 99 9.13 -17.59 15.24
CA LYS A 99 9.29 -19.05 15.34
C LYS A 99 10.66 -19.51 15.82
N ILE A 100 11.69 -18.69 15.63
CA ILE A 100 13.06 -19.11 15.98
C ILE A 100 13.24 -18.96 17.50
N PRO A 101 13.54 -20.00 18.26
CA PRO A 101 13.76 -19.85 19.70
C PRO A 101 14.91 -18.87 19.93
N GLY A 102 14.71 -17.89 20.83
CA GLY A 102 15.79 -17.02 21.29
C GLY A 102 16.76 -17.89 22.06
N GLY A 103 17.86 -18.33 21.42
CA GLY A 103 18.92 -19.10 22.07
C GLY A 103 19.60 -18.30 23.19
N ASN A 104 20.90 -18.45 23.38
CA ASN A 104 21.67 -17.65 24.35
C ASN A 104 21.83 -16.17 23.92
N THR A 105 20.84 -15.62 23.22
CA THR A 105 20.79 -14.25 22.72
C THR A 105 20.71 -13.29 23.91
N SER A 106 21.25 -12.09 23.74
CA SER A 106 21.19 -11.09 24.81
C SER A 106 19.73 -10.75 25.15
N SER A 107 19.44 -10.52 26.43
CA SER A 107 18.10 -10.08 26.88
C SER A 107 17.60 -8.85 26.11
N ARG A 108 18.52 -7.99 25.67
CA ARG A 108 18.25 -6.84 24.81
C ARG A 108 17.73 -7.23 23.42
N ALA A 109 18.36 -8.18 22.74
CA ALA A 109 17.94 -8.62 21.41
C ALA A 109 16.55 -9.29 21.47
N SER A 110 16.30 -10.09 22.51
CA SER A 110 14.97 -10.67 22.75
C SER A 110 13.90 -9.59 22.95
N LYS A 111 14.19 -8.56 23.76
CA LYS A 111 13.29 -7.42 23.97
C LYS A 111 13.01 -6.66 22.67
N GLN A 112 14.04 -6.33 21.88
CA GLN A 112 13.86 -5.62 20.61
C GLN A 112 13.02 -6.42 19.60
N ARG A 113 13.23 -7.74 19.55
CA ARG A 113 12.42 -8.64 18.74
C ARG A 113 10.96 -8.66 19.18
N ALA A 114 10.70 -8.77 20.49
CA ALA A 114 9.34 -8.76 21.04
C ALA A 114 8.63 -7.44 20.75
N GLU A 115 9.29 -6.30 20.98
CA GLU A 115 8.76 -4.97 20.64
C GLU A 115 8.45 -4.83 19.15
N LEU A 116 9.34 -5.30 18.26
CA LEU A 116 9.10 -5.25 16.83
C LEU A 116 7.92 -6.11 16.39
N LEU A 117 7.77 -7.32 16.94
CA LEU A 117 6.64 -8.20 16.65
C LEU A 117 5.33 -7.58 17.15
N ALA A 118 5.31 -7.03 18.36
CA ALA A 118 4.14 -6.33 18.90
C ALA A 118 3.74 -5.11 18.05
N SER A 119 4.71 -4.28 17.65
CA SER A 119 4.48 -3.18 16.70
C SER A 119 3.97 -3.67 15.35
N PHE A 120 4.48 -4.80 14.86
CA PHE A 120 4.09 -5.38 13.59
C PHE A 120 2.65 -5.90 13.62
N ASP A 121 2.26 -6.59 14.68
CA ASP A 121 0.90 -7.08 14.86
C ASP A 121 -0.09 -5.91 15.00
N THR A 122 0.30 -4.87 15.76
CA THR A 122 -0.49 -3.64 15.92
C THR A 122 -0.72 -2.93 14.59
N ILE A 123 0.33 -2.69 13.80
CA ILE A 123 0.14 -2.02 12.50
C ILE A 123 -0.62 -2.90 11.51
N SER A 124 -0.44 -4.22 11.55
CA SER A 124 -1.16 -5.15 10.68
C SER A 124 -2.66 -5.05 10.90
N SER A 125 -3.09 -5.09 12.18
CA SER A 125 -4.50 -4.89 12.56
C SER A 125 -5.03 -3.52 12.12
N HIS A 126 -4.23 -2.45 12.30
CA HIS A 126 -4.64 -1.12 11.85
C HIS A 126 -4.73 -1.01 10.33
N LEU A 127 -3.82 -1.62 9.57
CA LEU A 127 -3.84 -1.53 8.10
C LEU A 127 -5.12 -2.14 7.52
N ASP A 128 -5.63 -3.21 8.11
CA ASP A 128 -6.89 -3.82 7.69
C ASP A 128 -8.06 -2.81 7.78
N THR A 129 -8.19 -2.09 8.91
CA THR A 129 -9.25 -1.07 9.09
C THR A 129 -8.95 0.25 8.37
N THR A 130 -7.67 0.57 8.18
CA THR A 130 -7.21 1.79 7.50
C THR A 130 -7.69 1.85 6.07
N PHE A 131 -7.58 0.74 5.32
CA PHE A 131 -8.02 0.75 3.92
C PHE A 131 -9.53 0.80 3.77
N SER A 132 -10.31 0.29 4.74
CA SER A 132 -11.77 0.50 4.77
C SER A 132 -12.13 1.96 5.02
N ALA A 133 -11.46 2.61 5.99
CA ALA A 133 -11.64 4.04 6.26
C ALA A 133 -11.20 4.91 5.07
N LEU A 134 -10.08 4.56 4.44
CA LEU A 134 -9.58 5.26 3.25
C LEU A 134 -10.52 5.09 2.05
N SER A 135 -11.03 3.87 1.82
CA SER A 135 -12.03 3.59 0.79
C SER A 135 -13.26 4.48 0.95
N THR A 136 -13.76 4.61 2.19
CA THR A 136 -14.88 5.50 2.52
C THR A 136 -14.55 6.97 2.29
N ALA A 137 -13.38 7.43 2.74
CA ALA A 137 -12.94 8.81 2.53
C ALA A 137 -12.81 9.15 1.04
N LEU A 138 -12.20 8.26 0.25
CA LEU A 138 -12.06 8.42 -1.20
C LEU A 138 -13.42 8.41 -1.89
N ALA A 139 -14.34 7.53 -1.48
CA ALA A 139 -15.69 7.48 -2.04
C ALA A 139 -16.41 8.82 -1.88
N ARG A 140 -16.32 9.45 -0.69
CA ARG A 140 -16.89 10.76 -0.39
C ARG A 140 -16.31 11.86 -1.29
N CYS A 141 -15.01 11.83 -1.59
CA CYS A 141 -14.39 12.79 -2.51
C CYS A 141 -14.81 12.56 -3.98
N THR A 142 -15.25 11.35 -4.35
CA THR A 142 -15.58 11.00 -5.74
C THR A 142 -17.06 11.12 -6.11
N ASN A 143 -17.91 11.63 -5.19
CA ASN A 143 -19.38 11.51 -5.23
C ASN A 143 -20.07 11.97 -6.53
N ASN A 144 -19.40 12.73 -7.41
CA ASN A 144 -19.97 13.24 -8.67
C ASN A 144 -19.41 12.61 -9.95
N GLN A 145 -18.48 11.64 -9.88
CA GLN A 145 -17.79 11.14 -11.09
C GLN A 145 -18.18 9.73 -11.52
N GLY A 146 -19.05 9.04 -10.78
CA GLY A 146 -19.48 7.67 -11.09
C GLY A 146 -18.35 6.64 -11.09
N ARG A 147 -17.16 7.01 -10.59
CA ARG A 147 -16.00 6.11 -10.51
C ARG A 147 -16.02 5.37 -9.18
N LYS A 148 -16.08 4.05 -9.26
CA LYS A 148 -16.01 3.15 -8.10
C LYS A 148 -14.58 2.75 -7.73
N LEU A 149 -13.59 3.18 -8.51
CA LEU A 149 -12.18 2.84 -8.33
C LEU A 149 -11.37 4.11 -8.09
N ALA A 150 -10.50 4.03 -7.09
CA ALA A 150 -9.58 5.07 -6.69
C ALA A 150 -8.14 4.54 -6.71
N GLN A 151 -7.20 5.48 -6.61
CA GLN A 151 -5.78 5.17 -6.46
C GLN A 151 -5.34 5.60 -5.06
N ALA A 152 -4.74 4.68 -4.31
CA ALA A 152 -4.20 4.94 -2.99
C ALA A 152 -2.67 4.96 -3.04
N HIS A 153 -2.08 5.77 -2.17
CA HIS A 153 -0.64 5.89 -2.05
C HIS A 153 -0.22 5.71 -0.61
N PHE A 154 0.82 4.91 -0.43
CA PHE A 154 1.38 4.53 0.86
C PHE A 154 2.90 4.69 0.79
N ALA A 155 3.53 5.08 1.90
CA ALA A 155 4.95 5.34 1.95
C ALA A 155 5.60 4.63 3.15
N ILE A 156 6.76 4.02 2.91
CA ILE A 156 7.62 3.44 3.93
C ILE A 156 8.95 4.20 3.89
N LEU A 157 9.28 4.88 4.99
CA LEU A 157 10.48 5.69 5.11
C LEU A 157 11.42 5.06 6.11
N VAL A 158 12.65 4.74 5.70
CA VAL A 158 13.65 4.11 6.58
C VAL A 158 14.75 5.11 6.88
N GLY A 159 14.91 5.49 8.15
CA GLY A 159 15.94 6.42 8.61
C GLY A 159 15.69 6.98 10.00
N PRO A 160 16.50 7.97 10.45
CA PRO A 160 16.40 8.51 11.81
C PRO A 160 15.13 9.33 12.09
N SER A 161 14.55 9.92 11.04
CA SER A 161 13.30 10.68 11.12
C SER A 161 12.61 10.70 9.75
N ILE A 162 11.34 11.10 9.72
CA ILE A 162 10.58 11.25 8.47
C ILE A 162 11.25 12.25 7.49
N GLY A 163 11.74 13.39 8.00
CA GLY A 163 12.37 14.44 7.18
C GLY A 163 13.79 14.09 6.70
N THR A 164 14.47 13.18 7.40
CA THR A 164 15.86 12.77 7.11
C THR A 164 15.97 11.29 6.73
N ALA A 165 14.88 10.71 6.25
CA ALA A 165 14.83 9.32 5.80
C ALA A 165 15.89 9.05 4.72
N LYS A 166 16.64 7.96 4.88
CA LYS A 166 17.73 7.56 3.98
C LYS A 166 17.19 6.80 2.77
N SER A 167 16.14 6.02 2.95
CA SER A 167 15.38 5.36 1.89
C SER A 167 13.91 5.79 1.98
N LYS A 168 13.32 6.03 0.80
CA LYS A 168 11.93 6.42 0.64
C LYS A 168 11.32 5.47 -0.38
N LEU A 169 10.40 4.62 0.07
CA LEU A 169 9.65 3.72 -0.77
C LEU A 169 8.22 4.22 -0.90
N ILE A 170 7.76 4.45 -2.12
CA ILE A 170 6.37 4.78 -2.43
C ILE A 170 5.68 3.53 -3.00
N VAL A 171 4.47 3.29 -2.53
CA VAL A 171 3.63 2.19 -2.96
C VAL A 171 2.36 2.78 -3.56
N GLY A 172 2.13 2.48 -4.83
CA GLY A 172 0.90 2.84 -5.53
C GLY A 172 -0.03 1.64 -5.58
N ILE A 173 -1.29 1.83 -5.17
CA ILE A 173 -2.35 0.83 -5.26
C ILE A 173 -3.38 1.36 -6.24
N ASP A 174 -3.42 0.76 -7.43
CA ASP A 174 -4.31 1.14 -8.52
C ASP A 174 -5.51 0.20 -8.63
N GLY A 175 -6.71 0.80 -8.68
CA GLY A 175 -7.96 0.05 -8.68
C GLY A 175 -8.48 -0.30 -7.29
N LEU A 176 -8.14 0.49 -6.26
CA LEU A 176 -8.75 0.37 -4.93
C LEU A 176 -10.24 0.68 -5.03
N GLU A 177 -11.09 -0.22 -4.54
CA GLU A 177 -12.53 0.01 -4.47
C GLU A 177 -12.83 1.17 -3.51
N ALA A 178 -13.49 2.21 -4.01
CA ALA A 178 -13.99 3.33 -3.21
C ALA A 178 -15.48 3.10 -2.92
N ARG A 179 -15.80 2.76 -1.67
CA ARG A 179 -17.18 2.50 -1.21
C ARG A 179 -17.43 3.18 0.13
N ILE A 180 -18.65 3.67 0.34
CA ILE A 180 -19.08 4.17 1.65
C ILE A 180 -19.59 2.97 2.44
N TRP A 181 -19.08 2.77 3.66
CA TRP A 181 -19.60 1.73 4.53
C TRP A 181 -21.09 1.95 4.80
N GLY A 182 -21.92 0.92 4.65
CA GLY A 182 -23.36 0.98 4.86
C GLY A 182 -24.18 1.48 3.67
N SER A 183 -23.56 2.01 2.59
CA SER A 183 -24.28 2.17 1.34
C SER A 183 -24.40 0.81 0.68
N GLU A 184 -25.56 0.16 0.79
CA GLU A 184 -25.82 -1.07 0.06
C GLU A 184 -25.59 -0.80 -1.42
N SER A 185 -24.58 -1.46 -2.00
CA SER A 185 -24.24 -1.36 -3.42
C SER A 185 -25.29 -2.00 -4.34
N GLY A 186 -26.51 -2.19 -3.83
CA GLY A 186 -27.62 -2.88 -4.46
C GLY A 186 -28.32 -1.97 -5.46
N SER A 187 -28.48 -2.49 -6.67
CA SER A 187 -29.35 -1.95 -7.71
C SER A 187 -28.83 -0.72 -8.48
N THR A 188 -27.73 -0.91 -9.21
CA THR A 188 -27.70 -0.40 -10.61
C THR A 188 -28.59 -1.29 -11.50
N LEU A 189 -29.85 -1.55 -11.10
CA LEU A 189 -30.87 -1.99 -12.05
C LEU A 189 -31.25 -0.75 -12.86
N SER A 190 -30.52 -0.61 -13.96
CA SER A 190 -30.96 0.00 -15.20
C SER A 190 -32.44 0.41 -15.24
N GLY A 191 -32.67 1.73 -15.29
CA GLY A 191 -33.70 2.34 -16.13
C GLY A 191 -35.15 2.05 -15.78
N ALA A 192 -35.70 2.85 -14.86
CA ALA A 192 -37.08 3.30 -15.00
C ALA A 192 -37.07 4.83 -14.87
N ASP A 193 -37.28 5.43 -16.04
CA ASP A 193 -37.76 6.77 -16.32
C ASP A 193 -38.88 7.15 -15.33
N GLU A 194 -38.57 7.86 -14.25
CA GLU A 194 -39.57 8.51 -13.40
C GLU A 194 -39.36 10.02 -13.45
N SER A 195 -40.16 10.59 -14.35
CA SER A 195 -40.71 11.94 -14.39
C SER A 195 -40.63 12.75 -13.09
N ASP A 196 -39.87 13.84 -13.16
CA ASP A 196 -40.36 15.22 -12.99
C ASP A 196 -41.72 15.37 -12.27
N GLU A 197 -41.70 15.39 -10.94
CA GLU A 197 -42.74 16.07 -10.15
C GLU A 197 -42.05 17.05 -9.20
N GLU A 198 -42.09 18.32 -9.62
CA GLU A 198 -41.82 19.50 -8.81
C GLU A 198 -42.86 19.58 -7.68
N GLU A 199 -42.43 19.48 -6.42
CA GLU A 199 -43.17 20.14 -5.34
C GLU A 199 -42.17 20.79 -4.38
N ALA A 200 -42.28 22.11 -4.34
CA ALA A 200 -41.74 22.97 -3.31
C ALA A 200 -42.43 22.68 -1.98
N ASP A 201 -41.72 22.75 -0.85
CA ASP A 201 -42.12 23.72 0.17
C ASP A 201 -41.04 23.92 1.24
N GLU A 202 -41.06 25.12 1.76
CA GLU A 202 -40.20 25.75 2.74
C GLU A 202 -40.44 25.21 4.16
N SER A 203 -39.39 25.05 4.97
CA SER A 203 -39.44 25.41 6.41
C SER A 203 -38.05 25.39 7.05
N GLN A 204 -37.53 26.61 7.21
CA GLN A 204 -36.57 27.03 8.22
C GLN A 204 -37.17 26.82 9.61
N GLU A 205 -36.49 26.14 10.55
CA GLU A 205 -36.52 26.51 11.97
C GLU A 205 -35.14 26.25 12.60
N ASP A 206 -34.64 27.33 13.22
CA ASP A 206 -33.43 27.46 14.00
C ASP A 206 -33.60 26.81 15.38
N GLU A 207 -32.63 26.03 15.89
CA GLU A 207 -32.46 25.88 17.34
C GLU A 207 -30.97 25.84 17.73
N ASP A 208 -30.58 26.90 18.43
CA ASP A 208 -29.36 27.08 19.22
C ASP A 208 -29.39 26.14 20.45
N GLU A 209 -28.32 25.38 20.71
CA GLU A 209 -28.02 24.97 22.09
C GLU A 209 -26.52 25.03 22.40
N GLU A 210 -26.22 25.86 23.39
CA GLU A 210 -24.93 26.08 24.03
C GLU A 210 -24.57 24.96 25.03
N GLY A 211 -23.25 24.80 25.23
CA GLY A 211 -22.71 24.68 26.60
C GLY A 211 -22.29 23.28 27.05
N GLY A 212 -21.06 23.19 27.59
CA GLY A 212 -20.63 22.01 28.34
C GLY A 212 -19.13 21.85 28.48
N ASP A 213 -18.48 22.83 29.11
CA ASP A 213 -17.10 22.74 29.60
C ASP A 213 -17.03 21.79 30.81
N SER A 214 -16.19 20.77 30.75
CA SER A 214 -15.91 19.89 31.91
C SER A 214 -14.50 19.31 31.81
N GLU A 215 -13.56 20.03 32.42
CA GLU A 215 -12.22 19.54 32.76
C GLU A 215 -12.31 18.53 33.91
N GLU A 216 -11.97 17.26 33.67
CA GLU A 216 -11.60 16.33 34.74
C GLU A 216 -10.33 15.56 34.35
N GLU A 217 -9.24 15.87 35.06
CA GLU A 217 -8.04 15.04 35.12
C GLU A 217 -8.21 13.91 36.15
N PRO A 218 -7.66 12.72 35.88
CA PRO A 218 -7.26 11.84 36.95
C PRO A 218 -5.78 11.42 36.87
N ALA A 219 -5.07 11.83 37.92
CA ALA A 219 -4.19 11.05 38.80
C ALA A 219 -3.40 9.86 38.24
N ASP A 220 -2.07 10.04 38.30
CA ASP A 220 -1.01 9.04 38.42
C ASP A 220 -1.35 7.97 39.49
N SER A 221 -1.30 6.69 39.10
CA SER A 221 -1.18 5.56 40.01
C SER A 221 -0.06 4.64 39.54
N GLU A 222 1.10 4.79 40.19
CA GLU A 222 2.18 3.80 40.24
C GLU A 222 1.69 2.64 41.13
N ASP A 223 1.63 1.41 40.61
CA ASP A 223 1.60 0.16 41.40
C ASP A 223 1.94 -1.00 40.44
N GLU A 224 3.14 -1.55 40.52
CA GLU A 224 3.60 -2.65 41.40
C GLU A 224 3.50 -4.01 40.68
N ASP A 225 4.69 -4.55 40.40
CA ASP A 225 4.97 -5.88 39.88
C ASP A 225 4.39 -6.96 40.82
N GLU A 226 3.44 -7.76 40.33
CA GLU A 226 3.16 -9.08 40.91
C GLU A 226 3.39 -10.18 39.86
N GLU A 227 4.52 -10.87 40.04
CA GLU A 227 4.79 -12.17 39.44
C GLU A 227 3.79 -13.20 40.01
N LEU A 228 2.89 -13.72 39.17
CA LEU A 228 2.11 -14.91 39.49
C LEU A 228 2.50 -16.05 38.53
N GLU A 229 3.34 -16.93 39.06
CA GLU A 229 3.49 -18.32 38.63
C GLU A 229 2.24 -19.14 39.03
N ASP A 230 2.05 -20.26 38.32
CA ASP A 230 1.15 -21.40 38.60
C ASP A 230 -0.37 -21.23 38.40
N ASN A 231 -0.91 -22.01 37.45
CA ASN A 231 -1.79 -23.17 37.70
C ASN A 231 -2.34 -23.70 36.36
N GLU A 232 -1.99 -24.92 35.98
CA GLU A 232 -2.68 -26.20 36.30
C GLU A 232 -3.76 -26.55 35.26
N ASP A 233 -3.56 -27.76 34.72
CA ASP A 233 -4.42 -28.49 33.81
C ASP A 233 -5.86 -28.59 34.33
N GLN A 234 -6.84 -28.21 33.51
CA GLN A 234 -8.23 -28.61 33.68
C GLN A 234 -8.86 -28.96 32.32
N ASP A 235 -8.88 -30.26 32.06
CA ASP A 235 -9.78 -30.93 31.13
C ASP A 235 -11.19 -30.94 31.74
N GLU A 236 -12.17 -30.24 31.14
CA GLU A 236 -13.58 -30.54 31.37
C GLU A 236 -14.38 -30.48 30.05
N ASP A 237 -14.69 -31.67 29.56
CA ASP A 237 -15.72 -31.97 28.56
C ASP A 237 -17.10 -31.59 29.12
N GLY A 238 -17.73 -30.58 28.52
CA GLY A 238 -19.11 -30.19 28.79
C GLY A 238 -19.96 -30.21 27.52
N GLU A 239 -20.49 -31.38 27.17
CA GLU A 239 -21.58 -31.52 26.21
C GLU A 239 -22.87 -30.99 26.86
N GLN A 240 -23.40 -29.86 26.35
CA GLN A 240 -24.77 -29.43 26.63
C GLN A 240 -25.52 -29.24 25.32
N ASP A 241 -26.42 -30.18 25.08
CA ASP A 241 -27.55 -30.09 24.17
C ASP A 241 -28.47 -28.95 24.63
N GLU A 242 -28.62 -27.90 23.81
CA GLU A 242 -29.69 -26.92 23.96
C GLU A 242 -30.66 -27.05 22.79
N GLU A 243 -31.89 -27.36 23.17
CA GLU A 243 -33.05 -27.67 22.32
C GLU A 243 -33.56 -26.42 21.60
N ASP A 244 -33.93 -26.64 20.34
CA ASP A 244 -34.55 -25.70 19.40
C ASP A 244 -35.89 -25.14 19.93
N GLU A 245 -36.00 -23.80 20.03
CA GLU A 245 -37.29 -23.10 20.04
C GLU A 245 -37.49 -22.39 18.68
N GLU A 246 -38.38 -22.98 17.87
CA GLU A 246 -38.84 -22.51 16.57
C GLU A 246 -39.80 -21.32 16.72
N ASP A 247 -39.31 -20.09 16.58
CA ASP A 247 -40.15 -18.90 16.45
C ASP A 247 -40.40 -18.60 14.95
N GLU A 248 -41.51 -19.12 14.43
CA GLU A 248 -42.03 -18.85 13.09
C GLU A 248 -42.50 -17.39 12.96
N GLN A 249 -41.59 -16.47 12.64
CA GLN A 249 -41.95 -15.12 12.20
C GLN A 249 -41.82 -15.00 10.68
N ASP A 250 -42.98 -15.06 10.03
CA ASP A 250 -43.25 -14.84 8.61
C ASP A 250 -42.96 -13.39 8.20
N TYR A 251 -41.67 -13.09 7.99
CA TYR A 251 -41.23 -11.91 7.27
C TYR A 251 -40.89 -12.32 5.84
N SER A 252 -41.83 -12.10 4.92
CA SER A 252 -41.59 -12.07 3.48
C SER A 252 -40.70 -10.86 3.10
N ARG A 253 -39.49 -10.83 3.64
CA ARG A 253 -38.39 -9.94 3.24
C ARG A 253 -37.90 -10.52 1.93
N VAL A 254 -38.14 -9.79 0.84
CA VAL A 254 -37.60 -10.10 -0.49
C VAL A 254 -36.09 -10.27 -0.34
N GLN A 255 -35.65 -11.53 -0.23
CA GLN A 255 -34.24 -11.88 -0.09
C GLN A 255 -33.59 -11.59 -1.43
N SER A 256 -32.98 -10.42 -1.54
CA SER A 256 -31.95 -10.13 -2.53
C SER A 256 -31.02 -11.35 -2.57
N PRO A 257 -30.76 -11.94 -3.75
CA PRO A 257 -29.89 -13.10 -3.83
C PRO A 257 -28.57 -12.77 -3.13
N PRO A 258 -28.10 -13.60 -2.18
CA PRO A 258 -26.87 -13.34 -1.47
C PRO A 258 -25.77 -13.10 -2.50
N PRO A 259 -24.94 -12.05 -2.34
CA PRO A 259 -23.82 -11.82 -3.24
C PRO A 259 -23.00 -13.11 -3.32
N PRO A 260 -22.39 -13.46 -4.47
CA PRO A 260 -21.60 -14.67 -4.60
C PRO A 260 -20.43 -14.62 -3.62
N TYR A 261 -20.63 -15.16 -2.41
CA TYR A 261 -19.62 -15.24 -1.39
C TYR A 261 -18.57 -16.22 -1.89
N LEU A 262 -17.39 -15.70 -2.25
CA LEU A 262 -16.19 -16.52 -2.27
C LEU A 262 -16.07 -17.12 -0.88
N SER A 263 -15.83 -18.43 -0.80
CA SER A 263 -15.64 -19.07 0.51
C SER A 263 -14.45 -18.40 1.21
N ARG A 264 -14.50 -18.24 2.54
CA ARG A 264 -13.39 -17.70 3.34
C ARG A 264 -12.07 -18.43 3.05
N ALA A 265 -12.14 -19.73 2.78
CA ALA A 265 -10.98 -20.54 2.39
C ALA A 265 -10.41 -20.15 1.01
N GLU A 266 -11.28 -19.81 0.05
CA GLU A 266 -10.87 -19.35 -1.28
C GLU A 266 -10.25 -17.95 -1.21
N GLU A 267 -10.82 -17.06 -0.41
CA GLU A 267 -10.26 -15.73 -0.15
C GLU A 267 -8.87 -15.83 0.50
N GLN A 268 -8.70 -16.65 1.54
CA GLN A 268 -7.40 -16.84 2.17
C GLN A 268 -6.37 -17.43 1.19
N LYS A 269 -6.78 -18.40 0.35
CA LYS A 269 -5.92 -18.96 -0.69
C LYS A 269 -5.53 -17.92 -1.74
N PHE A 270 -6.47 -17.05 -2.12
CA PHE A 270 -6.21 -15.93 -3.02
C PHE A 270 -5.19 -14.97 -2.41
N LEU A 271 -5.36 -14.54 -1.16
CA LEU A 271 -4.44 -13.66 -0.46
C LEU A 271 -3.03 -14.27 -0.35
N GLN A 272 -2.92 -15.56 -0.04
CA GLN A 272 -1.62 -16.25 -0.03
C GLN A 272 -0.96 -16.28 -1.42
N ASN A 273 -1.74 -16.44 -2.49
CA ASN A 273 -1.22 -16.39 -3.86
C ASN A 273 -0.77 -14.98 -4.24
N ALA A 274 -1.50 -13.95 -3.81
CA ALA A 274 -1.15 -12.55 -3.99
C ALA A 274 0.15 -12.20 -3.24
N ASP A 275 0.30 -12.63 -1.99
CA ASP A 275 1.53 -12.48 -1.19
C ASP A 275 2.73 -13.16 -1.91
N ARG A 276 2.55 -14.39 -2.42
CA ARG A 276 3.59 -15.09 -3.20
C ARG A 276 3.93 -14.39 -4.50
N LEU A 277 2.93 -13.78 -5.17
CA LEU A 277 3.17 -13.00 -6.38
C LEU A 277 3.99 -11.75 -6.06
N LEU A 278 3.61 -11.00 -5.02
CA LEU A 278 4.35 -9.83 -4.53
C LEU A 278 5.82 -10.20 -4.24
N ALA A 279 6.06 -11.25 -3.45
CA ALA A 279 7.42 -11.69 -3.11
C ALA A 279 8.25 -12.03 -4.36
N ARG A 280 7.67 -12.76 -5.33
CA ARG A 280 8.35 -13.10 -6.59
C ARG A 280 8.66 -11.86 -7.43
N THR A 281 7.73 -10.91 -7.52
CA THR A 281 7.93 -9.67 -8.27
C THR A 281 9.05 -8.83 -7.65
N LEU A 282 9.11 -8.72 -6.31
CA LEU A 282 10.21 -8.02 -5.63
C LEU A 282 11.56 -8.70 -5.88
N ALA A 283 11.62 -10.04 -5.77
CA ALA A 283 12.85 -10.78 -6.03
C ALA A 283 13.31 -10.66 -7.50
N ALA A 284 12.38 -10.67 -8.45
CA ALA A 284 12.69 -10.46 -9.86
C ALA A 284 13.22 -9.04 -10.13
N ALA A 285 12.64 -8.03 -9.48
CA ALA A 285 13.11 -6.66 -9.58
C ALA A 285 14.52 -6.48 -9.00
N ASP A 286 14.82 -7.09 -7.85
CA ASP A 286 16.16 -7.11 -7.27
C ASP A 286 17.17 -7.76 -8.22
N ALA A 287 16.81 -8.91 -8.83
CA ALA A 287 17.67 -9.58 -9.81
C ALA A 287 17.91 -8.73 -11.07
N ALA A 288 16.95 -7.88 -11.45
CA ALA A 288 17.07 -6.93 -12.56
C ALA A 288 17.81 -5.63 -12.19
N GLY A 289 18.22 -5.44 -10.94
CA GLY A 289 18.87 -4.21 -10.46
C GLY A 289 17.93 -3.03 -10.22
N ASN A 290 16.62 -3.25 -10.34
CA ASN A 290 15.56 -2.25 -10.12
C ASN A 290 14.79 -2.50 -8.81
N GLY A 291 15.27 -3.41 -7.98
CA GLY A 291 14.60 -3.75 -6.75
C GLY A 291 14.87 -2.76 -5.62
N ILE A 292 14.42 -3.14 -4.45
CA ILE A 292 14.39 -2.30 -3.24
C ILE A 292 15.44 -2.73 -2.22
N THR A 293 16.25 -3.76 -2.51
CA THR A 293 17.29 -4.19 -1.59
C THR A 293 18.37 -3.12 -1.44
N SER A 294 18.67 -2.75 -0.19
CA SER A 294 19.80 -1.89 0.12
C SER A 294 20.32 -2.16 1.52
N GLU A 295 21.63 -2.34 1.64
CA GLU A 295 22.28 -2.54 2.94
C GLU A 295 22.22 -1.24 3.77
N MET A 296 21.38 -1.25 4.79
CA MET A 296 21.24 -0.15 5.73
C MET A 296 21.53 -0.65 7.14
N SER A 297 22.10 0.22 7.97
CA SER A 297 22.11 -0.01 9.41
C SER A 297 20.67 -0.02 9.92
N PRO A 298 20.35 -0.81 10.95
CA PRO A 298 19.05 -0.73 11.59
C PRO A 298 18.76 0.69 12.08
N THR A 299 17.58 1.20 11.74
CA THR A 299 17.11 2.56 12.04
C THR A 299 15.61 2.55 12.31
N GLN A 300 14.98 3.72 12.43
CA GLN A 300 13.53 3.79 12.53
C GLN A 300 12.89 3.57 11.17
N THR A 301 11.73 2.92 11.15
CA THR A 301 10.87 2.84 9.97
C THR A 301 9.57 3.57 10.25
N HIS A 302 9.24 4.55 9.40
CA HIS A 302 8.02 5.35 9.49
C HIS A 302 7.06 4.96 8.37
N ILE A 303 5.78 4.86 8.73
CA ILE A 303 4.72 4.43 7.82
C ILE A 303 3.76 5.58 7.62
N LEU A 304 3.49 5.92 6.36
CA LEU A 304 2.60 7.01 6.00
C LEU A 304 1.61 6.58 4.92
N ILE A 305 0.42 7.19 4.94
CA ILE A 305 -0.60 7.04 3.92
C ILE A 305 -1.01 8.40 3.41
N ARG A 306 -1.29 8.50 2.11
CA ARG A 306 -1.82 9.72 1.50
C ARG A 306 -3.33 9.61 1.43
N ALA A 307 -4.03 10.49 2.12
CA ALA A 307 -5.48 10.43 2.28
C ALA A 307 -6.11 11.84 2.27
N PRO A 308 -7.41 11.97 1.98
CA PRO A 308 -8.13 13.24 2.10
C PRO A 308 -8.04 13.82 3.53
N ARG A 309 -8.27 15.12 3.71
CA ARG A 309 -8.35 15.72 5.06
C ARG A 309 -9.48 15.12 5.90
N GLY A 310 -10.58 14.72 5.26
CA GLY A 310 -11.71 14.04 5.92
C GLY A 310 -11.45 12.57 6.28
N PHE A 311 -10.26 12.02 6.01
CA PHE A 311 -9.87 10.72 6.52
C PHE A 311 -9.75 10.78 8.04
N SER A 312 -10.34 9.80 8.74
CA SER A 312 -10.28 9.72 10.19
C SER A 312 -10.04 8.27 10.60
N HIS A 313 -8.99 8.05 11.38
CA HIS A 313 -8.65 6.75 11.93
C HIS A 313 -7.75 6.94 13.17
N PRO A 314 -8.03 6.25 14.30
CA PRO A 314 -7.38 6.53 15.58
C PRO A 314 -5.85 6.35 15.55
N ALA A 315 -5.36 5.37 14.78
CA ALA A 315 -3.93 5.08 14.68
C ALA A 315 -3.11 6.03 13.79
N TRP A 316 -3.73 7.04 13.15
CA TRP A 316 -3.07 7.89 12.16
C TRP A 316 -3.12 9.37 12.53
N ILE A 317 -1.96 10.01 12.47
CA ILE A 317 -1.77 11.43 12.81
C ILE A 317 -1.58 12.23 11.52
N PRO A 318 -2.34 13.32 11.29
CA PRO A 318 -2.17 14.16 10.11
C PRO A 318 -0.84 14.91 10.14
N ARG A 319 -0.13 14.96 9.01
CA ARG A 319 1.20 15.58 8.86
C ARG A 319 1.24 16.60 7.73
N GLN A 320 0.47 17.68 7.87
CA GLN A 320 0.38 18.74 6.87
C GLN A 320 1.72 19.42 6.56
N ASN A 321 2.62 19.50 7.54
CA ASN A 321 3.96 20.07 7.39
C ASN A 321 4.89 19.23 6.48
N LEU A 322 4.55 17.97 6.21
CA LEU A 322 5.34 17.07 5.36
C LEU A 322 4.83 17.00 3.91
N THR A 323 3.65 17.57 3.63
CA THR A 323 2.95 17.38 2.36
C THR A 323 3.80 17.78 1.16
N SER A 324 4.45 18.95 1.19
CA SER A 324 5.26 19.42 0.05
C SER A 324 6.46 18.51 -0.26
N SER A 325 7.14 18.01 0.76
CA SER A 325 8.33 17.16 0.58
C SER A 325 7.96 15.76 0.09
N LEU A 326 6.92 15.16 0.65
CA LEU A 326 6.49 13.83 0.27
C LEU A 326 5.73 13.83 -1.05
N ASP A 327 4.95 14.88 -1.36
CA ASP A 327 4.35 15.03 -2.68
C ASP A 327 5.42 15.20 -3.75
N SER A 328 6.56 15.84 -3.47
CA SER A 328 7.68 15.88 -4.41
C SER A 328 8.23 14.48 -4.70
N SER A 329 8.37 13.63 -3.67
CA SER A 329 8.79 12.23 -3.84
C SER A 329 7.72 11.38 -4.56
N LEU A 330 6.44 11.64 -4.30
CA LEU A 330 5.34 10.99 -5.01
C LEU A 330 5.32 11.40 -6.49
N GLN A 331 5.50 12.67 -6.81
CA GLN A 331 5.58 13.15 -8.20
C GLN A 331 6.78 12.55 -8.96
N GLU A 332 7.91 12.35 -8.28
CA GLU A 332 9.06 11.62 -8.81
C GLU A 332 8.68 10.17 -9.14
N PHE A 333 8.05 9.46 -8.19
CA PHE A 333 7.54 8.10 -8.40
C PHE A 333 6.54 8.01 -9.56
N LEU A 334 5.56 8.91 -9.64
CA LEU A 334 4.56 8.94 -10.72
C LEU A 334 5.20 9.26 -12.07
N GLY A 335 6.20 10.15 -12.10
CA GLY A 335 6.96 10.50 -13.30
C GLY A 335 7.74 9.31 -13.87
N PHE A 336 8.43 8.55 -13.01
CA PHE A 336 9.18 7.36 -13.42
C PHE A 336 8.28 6.17 -13.79
N SER A 337 7.00 6.20 -13.38
CA SER A 337 6.02 5.16 -13.72
C SER A 337 5.38 5.36 -15.10
N GLY A 338 5.74 6.43 -15.84
CA GLY A 338 5.12 6.73 -17.14
C GLY A 338 3.65 7.16 -17.05
N LEU A 339 3.14 7.45 -15.84
CA LEU A 339 1.73 7.85 -15.63
C LEU A 339 1.50 9.36 -15.74
N ARG A 340 2.54 10.15 -15.98
CA ARG A 340 2.34 11.55 -16.31
C ARG A 340 1.78 11.63 -17.71
N ASP A 341 0.69 12.40 -17.86
CA ASP A 341 0.26 12.89 -19.16
C ASP A 341 1.49 13.42 -19.90
N ALA A 342 1.57 13.15 -21.21
CA ALA A 342 2.64 13.58 -22.12
C ALA A 342 2.67 15.12 -22.30
N GLY A 343 2.69 15.84 -21.19
CA GLY A 343 3.02 17.23 -21.11
C GLY A 343 4.46 17.45 -21.58
N PRO A 344 4.83 18.71 -21.82
CA PRO A 344 6.12 19.06 -22.39
C PRO A 344 7.24 18.40 -21.59
N GLU A 345 7.97 17.50 -22.27
CA GLU A 345 9.12 16.76 -21.74
C GLU A 345 9.99 17.70 -20.90
N PRO A 346 10.17 17.43 -19.59
CA PRO A 346 11.00 18.27 -18.75
C PRO A 346 12.42 18.30 -19.33
N ASN A 347 12.94 19.50 -19.58
CA ASN A 347 14.24 19.71 -20.20
C ASN A 347 15.30 18.74 -19.62
N PRO A 348 15.92 17.86 -20.43
CA PRO A 348 16.84 16.81 -19.95
C PRO A 348 18.14 17.37 -19.36
N SER A 349 18.32 18.70 -19.33
CA SER A 349 19.51 19.38 -18.83
C SER A 349 19.48 19.70 -17.33
N SER A 350 18.36 19.45 -16.63
CA SER A 350 18.37 19.56 -15.18
C SER A 350 19.19 18.41 -14.59
N LYS A 351 20.46 18.70 -14.29
CA LYS A 351 21.40 17.77 -13.65
C LYS A 351 20.67 17.14 -12.46
N ILE A 352 20.39 15.85 -12.56
CA ILE A 352 19.84 15.02 -11.49
C ILE A 352 20.82 15.15 -10.32
N SER A 353 20.51 16.09 -9.44
CA SER A 353 21.21 16.26 -8.17
C SER A 353 21.11 14.93 -7.44
N ARG A 354 22.19 14.50 -6.75
CA ARG A 354 22.29 13.24 -5.98
C ARG A 354 21.34 13.20 -4.78
N ARG A 355 20.07 13.53 -4.98
CA ARG A 355 19.01 13.38 -3.99
C ARG A 355 18.76 11.88 -3.78
N SER A 356 18.29 11.54 -2.59
CA SER A 356 17.87 10.18 -2.23
C SER A 356 16.91 9.65 -3.30
N LYS A 357 17.30 8.58 -4.01
CA LYS A 357 16.49 7.93 -5.03
C LYS A 357 15.16 7.49 -4.41
N VAL A 358 14.04 7.88 -5.00
CA VAL A 358 12.72 7.35 -4.62
C VAL A 358 12.56 5.96 -5.22
N GLU A 359 12.32 4.99 -4.36
CA GLU A 359 12.01 3.61 -4.71
C GLU A 359 10.50 3.44 -4.82
N GLY A 360 10.06 2.43 -5.57
CA GLY A 360 8.64 2.29 -5.90
C GLY A 360 8.18 0.85 -6.08
N VAL A 361 6.92 0.57 -5.74
CA VAL A 361 6.21 -0.66 -6.11
C VAL A 361 4.78 -0.29 -6.50
N TRP A 362 4.28 -0.87 -7.57
CA TRP A 362 2.87 -0.80 -7.95
C TRP A 362 2.15 -2.11 -7.61
N ILE A 363 0.94 -1.98 -7.09
CA ILE A 363 -0.05 -3.06 -6.99
C ILE A 363 -1.22 -2.61 -7.85
N ALA A 364 -1.59 -3.42 -8.84
CA ALA A 364 -2.67 -3.07 -9.78
C ALA A 364 -3.62 -4.24 -9.97
N ALA A 365 -4.89 -3.92 -10.19
CA ALA A 365 -5.89 -4.87 -10.65
C ALA A 365 -5.55 -5.40 -12.06
N ARG A 366 -6.41 -6.30 -12.58
CA ARG A 366 -6.27 -6.91 -13.92
C ARG A 366 -6.14 -5.86 -15.03
N SER A 367 -6.82 -4.73 -14.86
CA SER A 367 -6.80 -3.56 -15.75
C SER A 367 -5.41 -2.93 -15.92
N GLY A 368 -4.42 -3.32 -15.11
CA GLY A 368 -3.13 -2.66 -15.06
C GLY A 368 -3.22 -1.29 -14.41
N ILE A 369 -2.11 -0.55 -14.45
CA ILE A 369 -2.03 0.78 -13.86
C ILE A 369 -2.71 1.77 -14.79
N GLN A 370 -3.78 2.39 -14.31
CA GLN A 370 -4.45 3.45 -15.05
C GLN A 370 -3.69 4.78 -14.87
N PRO A 371 -3.47 5.55 -15.95
CA PRO A 371 -3.00 6.93 -15.80
C PRO A 371 -3.91 7.68 -14.84
N LEU A 372 -3.31 8.44 -13.93
CA LEU A 372 -4.04 9.41 -13.12
C LEU A 372 -4.74 10.35 -14.08
N ARG A 373 -6.01 10.06 -14.40
CA ARG A 373 -6.86 11.01 -15.09
C ARG A 373 -6.97 12.17 -14.13
N ASN A 374 -6.14 13.19 -14.34
CA ASN A 374 -6.19 14.44 -13.63
C ASN A 374 -7.67 14.78 -13.53
N VAL A 375 -8.19 14.81 -12.31
CA VAL A 375 -9.47 15.45 -12.01
C VAL A 375 -9.21 16.95 -12.14
N GLN A 376 -8.74 17.37 -13.32
CA GLN A 376 -8.67 18.76 -13.67
C GLN A 376 -10.12 19.20 -13.69
N ALA A 377 -10.45 20.02 -12.70
CA ALA A 377 -11.71 20.68 -12.51
C ALA A 377 -12.30 20.99 -13.88
N ARG A 378 -13.49 20.44 -14.14
CA ARG A 378 -14.22 20.64 -15.38
C ARG A 378 -14.20 22.14 -15.68
N PRO A 379 -13.57 22.60 -16.78
CA PRO A 379 -13.39 24.03 -17.04
C PRO A 379 -14.76 24.62 -17.35
N GLY A 380 -15.44 25.16 -16.35
CA GLY A 380 -16.75 25.79 -16.54
C GLY A 380 -17.65 25.95 -15.31
N GLY A 381 -17.33 25.37 -14.15
CA GLY A 381 -18.14 25.53 -12.94
C GLY A 381 -17.39 26.32 -11.85
N PRO A 382 -17.95 27.38 -11.26
CA PRO A 382 -17.44 28.00 -10.03
C PRO A 382 -17.78 27.11 -8.81
N SER A 383 -17.44 25.82 -8.87
CA SER A 383 -17.48 24.97 -7.68
C SER A 383 -16.39 25.47 -6.75
N LYS A 384 -16.78 26.00 -5.58
CA LYS A 384 -15.84 26.34 -4.52
C LYS A 384 -14.94 25.11 -4.32
N PRO A 385 -13.60 25.26 -4.33
CA PRO A 385 -12.70 24.15 -4.04
C PRO A 385 -13.08 23.62 -2.66
N GLN A 386 -13.61 22.40 -2.62
CA GLN A 386 -13.99 21.79 -1.37
C GLN A 386 -12.70 21.44 -0.64
N GLU A 387 -12.38 22.17 0.43
CA GLU A 387 -11.12 22.04 1.17
C GLU A 387 -10.89 20.61 1.71
N ASP A 388 -11.97 19.81 1.78
CA ASP A 388 -11.97 18.39 2.16
C ASP A 388 -11.32 17.45 1.12
N GLU A 389 -11.20 17.90 -0.13
CA GLU A 389 -10.59 17.12 -1.23
C GLU A 389 -9.06 17.20 -1.22
N ASP A 390 -8.48 18.12 -0.45
CA ASP A 390 -7.04 18.24 -0.34
C ASP A 390 -6.48 16.98 0.34
N MET A 391 -5.64 16.28 -0.42
CA MET A 391 -4.97 15.09 0.07
C MET A 391 -3.71 15.47 0.85
N ILE A 392 -3.57 14.95 2.06
CA ILE A 392 -2.41 15.16 2.93
C ILE A 392 -1.77 13.81 3.29
N TRP A 393 -0.60 13.87 3.91
CA TRP A 393 0.05 12.68 4.46
C TRP A 393 -0.35 12.48 5.91
N TRP A 394 -0.66 11.24 6.26
CA TRP A 394 -0.96 10.78 7.60
C TRP A 394 0.13 9.80 8.02
N SER A 395 0.68 9.94 9.22
CA SER A 395 1.69 9.01 9.76
C SER A 395 1.06 8.08 10.79
N TRP A 396 1.42 6.81 10.76
CA TRP A 396 1.10 5.88 11.84
C TRP A 396 1.74 6.38 13.15
N ASP A 397 1.00 6.32 14.25
CA ASP A 397 1.47 6.75 15.58
C ASP A 397 2.45 5.77 16.24
N GLY A 398 2.54 4.55 15.73
CA GLY A 398 3.51 3.58 16.22
C GLY A 398 4.94 3.81 15.72
N LYS A 399 5.84 2.95 16.20
CA LYS A 399 7.26 2.97 15.82
C LYS A 399 7.76 1.57 15.47
N PHE A 400 8.59 1.51 14.46
CA PHE A 400 9.48 0.38 14.19
C PHE A 400 10.91 0.81 14.42
N VAL A 401 11.63 0.05 15.23
CA VAL A 401 13.07 0.20 15.40
C VAL A 401 13.71 -1.09 14.91
N GLY A 402 14.49 -1.00 13.84
CA GLY A 402 15.23 -2.15 13.35
C GLY A 402 16.27 -2.63 14.36
N PHE A 403 16.68 -3.88 14.24
CA PHE A 403 17.77 -4.46 15.01
C PHE A 403 18.61 -5.39 14.13
N ALA A 404 19.90 -5.54 14.44
CA ALA A 404 20.82 -6.45 13.76
C ALA A 404 21.36 -7.55 14.70
N ASP A 405 21.25 -7.36 16.01
CA ASP A 405 21.72 -8.34 16.99
C ASP A 405 20.73 -9.51 17.03
N TRP A 406 21.21 -10.72 16.73
CA TRP A 406 20.43 -11.95 16.79
C TRP A 406 21.19 -13.05 17.52
#